data_AF-A0A0H5QIL1-F1
#
_entry.id   AF-A0A0H5QIL1-F1
#
_cell.length_a   1.000
_cell.length_b   1.000
_cell.length_c   1.000
_cell.angle_alpha   90.00
_cell.angle_beta   90.00
_cell.angle_gamma   90.00
#
_symmetry.space_group_name_H-M   'P 1'
#
loop_
_entity.id
_entity.type
_entity.pdbx_description
1 polymer ?
#
loop_
_entity_poly.entity_id
_entity_poly.type
_entity_poly.pdbx_seq_one_letter_code
_entity_poly.pdbx_strand_id
1 'polypeptide(L)'
;MFTQGWADSSWGSEILMDDGDMVPLRVMLEFMYTGATKLEMPLALQVLSLANRFAIVALQNLAEIFIGGELDVNNCCALLTAADRFSCMRLRTSCFDFTVAHFEFVIGTDAFNVLSYNCFYDLICSNSLLVRSEEVVFNAVSSWIAYDQTSRICHASALLNKIRFPMMTSRFLFEVVEKNTIMLNLADFPEKLLAAYRFQAVSAAGLAATDWDQNMTERGREEIVFGSGAGRLCALSNSMSKTHPLDNVRSHDDK
;
A
#
# COMPACT_ATOMS: atom_id res chain seq x y z
N MET A 1 8.62 30.08 -26.81
CA MET A 1 7.90 29.79 -28.06
C MET A 1 7.78 31.04 -28.94
N PHE A 2 7.10 32.11 -28.52
CA PHE A 2 6.85 33.30 -29.37
C PHE A 2 7.84 34.47 -29.22
N THR A 3 8.77 34.41 -28.26
CA THR A 3 9.82 35.41 -28.08
C THR A 3 11.12 34.91 -28.71
N GLN A 4 11.90 35.81 -29.33
CA GLN A 4 13.14 35.51 -30.03
C GLN A 4 14.05 34.58 -29.19
N GLY A 5 14.47 33.46 -29.78
CA GLY A 5 15.38 32.49 -29.13
C GLY A 5 14.98 31.02 -29.24
N TRP A 6 13.83 30.69 -29.84
CA TRP A 6 13.38 29.31 -30.06
C TRP A 6 13.33 29.00 -31.56
N ALA A 7 13.61 27.76 -31.97
CA ALA A 7 13.53 27.35 -33.37
C ALA A 7 12.14 27.64 -33.98
N ASP A 8 11.08 27.53 -33.16
CA ASP A 8 9.70 27.85 -33.55
C ASP A 8 9.46 29.34 -33.86
N SER A 9 10.39 30.23 -33.50
CA SER A 9 10.26 31.67 -33.80
C SER A 9 10.70 32.04 -35.21
N SER A 10 11.42 31.16 -35.92
CA SER A 10 11.90 31.39 -37.29
C SER A 10 11.11 30.63 -38.36
N TRP A 11 10.34 29.61 -37.97
CA TRP A 11 9.36 28.95 -38.83
C TRP A 11 8.02 29.70 -38.73
N GLY A 12 7.34 29.88 -39.86
CA GLY A 12 6.25 30.84 -40.05
C GLY A 12 5.02 30.69 -39.14
N SER A 13 3.96 31.42 -39.45
CA SER A 13 2.72 31.61 -38.68
C SER A 13 1.91 30.36 -38.28
N GLU A 14 2.44 29.15 -38.48
CA GLU A 14 1.77 27.88 -38.30
C GLU A 14 2.57 26.98 -37.35
N ILE A 15 1.89 26.45 -36.32
CA ILE A 15 2.47 25.52 -35.35
C ILE A 15 1.82 24.16 -35.56
N LEU A 16 2.63 23.15 -35.89
CA LEU A 16 2.18 21.79 -36.11
C LEU A 16 2.05 21.08 -34.75
N MET A 17 0.84 20.63 -34.41
CA MET A 17 0.57 19.89 -33.18
C MET A 17 0.30 18.43 -33.54
N ASP A 18 1.14 17.52 -33.03
CA ASP A 18 1.19 16.12 -33.47
C ASP A 18 0.12 15.23 -32.80
N ASP A 19 -0.38 15.60 -31.61
CA ASP A 19 -1.06 14.62 -30.73
C ASP A 19 -2.29 15.15 -29.97
N GLY A 20 -3.29 15.71 -30.66
CA GLY A 20 -4.49 16.20 -29.98
C GLY A 20 -5.77 16.12 -30.80
N ASP A 21 -6.85 15.65 -30.16
CA ASP A 21 -8.20 15.80 -30.70
C ASP A 21 -8.52 17.30 -30.88
N MET A 22 -8.95 17.68 -32.08
CA MET A 22 -9.26 19.08 -32.44
C MET A 22 -10.40 19.68 -31.58
N VAL A 23 -11.27 18.82 -31.04
CA VAL A 23 -12.44 19.22 -30.26
C VAL A 23 -12.04 19.77 -28.87
N PRO A 24 -11.28 19.05 -28.03
CA PRO A 24 -10.71 19.59 -26.79
C PRO A 24 -9.92 20.88 -26.99
N LEU A 25 -9.14 20.95 -28.08
CA LEU A 25 -8.32 22.12 -28.38
C LEU A 25 -9.19 23.35 -28.71
N ARG A 26 -10.28 23.16 -29.46
CA ARG A 26 -11.25 24.22 -29.72
C ARG A 26 -11.89 24.72 -28.43
N VAL A 27 -12.30 23.83 -27.53
CA VAL A 27 -12.88 24.20 -26.23
C VAL A 27 -11.85 24.96 -25.37
N MET A 28 -10.61 24.51 -25.35
CA MET A 28 -9.52 25.21 -24.67
C MET A 28 -9.30 26.63 -25.25
N LEU A 29 -9.28 26.77 -26.57
CA LEU A 29 -9.17 28.08 -27.22
C LEU A 29 -10.35 28.98 -26.87
N GLU A 30 -11.58 28.45 -26.93
CA GLU A 30 -12.77 29.19 -26.53
C GLU A 30 -12.63 29.71 -25.10
N PHE A 31 -12.18 28.86 -24.16
CA PHE A 31 -11.89 29.29 -22.79
C PHE A 31 -10.87 30.43 -22.71
N MET A 32 -9.78 30.35 -23.48
CA MET A 32 -8.74 31.39 -23.47
C MET A 32 -9.25 32.74 -23.97
N TYR A 33 -10.22 32.75 -24.90
CA TYR A 33 -10.77 33.98 -25.45
C TYR A 33 -12.00 34.52 -24.69
N THR A 34 -12.84 33.66 -24.12
CA THR A 34 -14.11 34.05 -23.47
C THR A 34 -14.05 34.00 -21.94
N GLY A 35 -13.11 33.25 -21.37
CA GLY A 35 -13.03 32.96 -19.93
C GLY A 35 -14.07 31.97 -19.42
N ALA A 36 -14.92 31.38 -20.29
CA ALA A 36 -15.98 30.47 -19.89
C ALA A 36 -16.15 29.32 -20.91
N THR A 37 -16.32 28.10 -20.42
CA THR A 37 -16.57 26.91 -21.25
C THR A 37 -17.56 25.96 -20.60
N LYS A 38 -18.19 25.13 -21.44
CA LYS A 38 -19.00 24.00 -21.01
C LYS A 38 -18.16 22.73 -21.13
N LEU A 39 -18.04 22.00 -20.03
CA LEU A 39 -17.37 20.69 -20.00
C LEU A 39 -18.42 19.58 -19.93
N GLU A 40 -18.11 18.45 -20.55
CA GLU A 40 -18.93 17.23 -20.57
C GLU A 40 -17.99 16.02 -20.51
N MET A 41 -18.44 14.88 -19.95
CA MET A 41 -17.68 13.64 -20.00
C MET A 41 -17.92 12.90 -21.32
N PRO A 42 -16.87 12.34 -21.98
CA PRO A 42 -15.48 12.20 -21.53
C PRO A 42 -14.55 13.36 -21.95
N LEU A 43 -15.08 14.37 -22.64
CA LEU A 43 -14.31 15.50 -23.19
C LEU A 43 -13.50 16.25 -22.11
N ALA A 44 -14.03 16.36 -20.90
CA ALA A 44 -13.38 17.04 -19.78
C ALA A 44 -11.99 16.48 -19.44
N LEU A 45 -11.77 15.16 -19.58
CA LEU A 45 -10.46 14.54 -19.35
C LEU A 45 -9.46 14.91 -20.43
N GLN A 46 -9.91 14.97 -21.67
CA GLN A 46 -9.07 15.39 -22.79
C GLN A 46 -8.70 16.87 -22.66
N VAL A 47 -9.66 17.71 -22.28
CA VAL A 47 -9.42 19.14 -22.00
C VAL A 47 -8.46 19.31 -20.82
N LEU A 48 -8.59 18.51 -19.75
CA LEU A 48 -7.65 18.52 -18.63
C LEU A 48 -6.23 18.15 -19.09
N SER A 49 -6.09 17.15 -19.97
CA SER A 49 -4.79 16.75 -20.50
C SER A 49 -4.11 17.87 -21.30
N LEU A 50 -4.87 18.59 -22.12
CA LEU A 50 -4.39 19.76 -22.85
C LEU A 50 -4.08 20.92 -21.91
N ALA A 51 -4.96 21.20 -20.95
CA ALA A 51 -4.75 22.26 -19.97
C ALA A 51 -3.47 22.02 -19.17
N ASN A 52 -3.14 20.76 -18.86
CA ASN A 52 -1.87 20.38 -18.26
C ASN A 52 -0.68 20.60 -19.22
N ARG A 53 -0.78 20.12 -20.46
CA ARG A 53 0.26 20.29 -21.49
C ARG A 53 0.60 21.75 -21.77
N PHE A 54 -0.41 22.62 -21.83
CA PHE A 54 -0.25 24.07 -22.07
C PHE A 54 -0.13 24.90 -20.79
N ALA A 55 -0.09 24.26 -19.62
CA ALA A 55 0.02 24.91 -18.31
C ALA A 55 -1.03 26.02 -18.03
N ILE A 56 -2.28 25.81 -18.47
CA ILE A 56 -3.39 26.75 -18.25
C ILE A 56 -4.07 26.43 -16.92
N VAL A 57 -3.53 26.99 -15.82
CA VAL A 57 -3.97 26.70 -14.44
C VAL A 57 -5.46 26.98 -14.20
N ALA A 58 -6.02 28.03 -14.81
CA ALA A 58 -7.44 28.37 -14.65
C ALA A 58 -8.37 27.29 -15.22
N LEU A 59 -8.02 26.74 -16.38
CA LEU A 59 -8.79 25.67 -17.03
C LEU A 59 -8.62 24.34 -16.30
N GLN A 60 -7.40 24.06 -15.81
CA GLN A 60 -7.14 22.88 -14.97
C GLN A 60 -8.04 22.89 -13.73
N ASN A 61 -8.06 23.98 -12.97
CA ASN A 61 -8.90 24.08 -11.77
C ASN A 61 -10.40 23.90 -12.07
N LEU A 62 -10.89 24.49 -13.18
CA LEU A 62 -12.29 24.35 -13.59
C LEU A 62 -12.60 22.89 -13.93
N ALA A 63 -11.74 22.23 -14.71
CA ALA A 63 -11.88 20.83 -15.06
C ALA A 63 -11.80 19.91 -13.83
N GLU A 64 -10.90 20.16 -12.89
CA GLU A 64 -10.81 19.39 -11.63
C GLU A 64 -12.09 19.49 -10.80
N ILE A 65 -12.68 20.68 -10.68
CA ILE A 65 -13.94 20.89 -9.95
C ILE A 65 -15.09 20.15 -10.64
N PHE A 66 -15.17 20.25 -11.98
CA PHE A 66 -16.20 19.58 -12.76
C PHE A 66 -16.08 18.05 -12.66
N ILE A 67 -14.87 17.50 -12.85
CA ILE A 67 -14.62 16.06 -12.76
C ILE A 67 -14.88 15.55 -11.34
N GLY A 68 -14.50 16.31 -10.31
CA GLY A 68 -14.77 15.97 -8.92
C GLY A 68 -16.27 15.93 -8.57
N GLY A 69 -17.10 16.69 -9.29
CA GLY A 69 -18.57 16.67 -9.12
C GLY A 69 -19.26 15.49 -9.79
N GLU A 70 -18.67 14.95 -10.86
CA GLU A 70 -19.21 13.83 -11.65
C GLU A 70 -18.55 12.49 -11.29
N LEU A 71 -18.10 12.32 -10.04
CA LEU A 71 -17.48 11.09 -9.55
C LEU A 71 -18.52 9.98 -9.36
N ASP A 72 -18.31 8.86 -10.04
CA ASP A 72 -19.11 7.65 -9.96
C ASP A 72 -18.23 6.44 -9.62
N VAL A 73 -18.85 5.41 -9.04
CA VAL A 73 -18.17 4.12 -8.74
C VAL A 73 -17.56 3.48 -9.98
N ASN A 74 -18.19 3.66 -11.14
CA ASN A 74 -17.72 3.11 -12.42
C ASN A 74 -16.57 3.91 -13.05
N ASN A 75 -16.39 5.18 -12.68
CA ASN A 75 -15.42 6.07 -13.31
C ASN A 75 -14.23 6.41 -12.39
N CYS A 76 -14.38 6.26 -11.07
CA CYS A 76 -13.44 6.80 -10.09
C CYS A 76 -12.02 6.24 -10.25
N CYS A 77 -11.85 4.95 -10.57
CA CYS A 77 -10.52 4.36 -10.81
C CYS A 77 -9.83 4.88 -12.07
N ALA A 78 -10.60 5.06 -13.15
CA ALA A 78 -10.09 5.63 -14.39
C ALA A 78 -9.68 7.09 -14.17
N LEU A 79 -10.49 7.85 -13.44
CA LEU A 79 -10.21 9.23 -13.06
C LEU A 79 -9.01 9.34 -12.11
N LEU A 80 -8.85 8.42 -11.16
CA LEU A 80 -7.70 8.38 -10.26
C LEU A 80 -6.39 8.16 -11.04
N THR A 81 -6.41 7.21 -12.00
CA THR A 81 -5.26 6.95 -12.87
C THR A 81 -4.94 8.15 -13.77
N ALA A 82 -5.98 8.82 -14.28
CA ALA A 82 -5.82 10.04 -15.06
C ALA A 82 -5.25 11.20 -14.20
N ALA A 83 -5.73 11.37 -12.97
CA ALA A 83 -5.25 12.38 -12.04
C ALA A 83 -3.77 12.17 -11.68
N ASP A 84 -3.34 10.92 -11.50
CA ASP A 84 -1.93 10.55 -11.29
C ASP A 84 -1.08 10.88 -12.54
N ARG A 85 -1.59 10.53 -13.73
CA ARG A 85 -0.93 10.85 -15.01
C ARG A 85 -0.74 12.34 -15.23
N PHE A 86 -1.73 13.15 -14.85
CA PHE A 86 -1.67 14.61 -14.99
C PHE A 86 -1.03 15.30 -13.78
N SER A 87 -0.64 14.56 -12.74
CA SER A 87 -0.09 15.13 -11.49
C SER A 87 -1.03 16.14 -10.81
N CYS A 88 -2.35 15.98 -10.99
CA CYS A 88 -3.39 16.81 -10.39
C CYS A 88 -3.67 16.36 -8.95
N MET A 89 -2.96 16.93 -7.98
CA MET A 89 -3.02 16.48 -6.58
C MET A 89 -4.42 16.63 -5.95
N ARG A 90 -5.12 17.74 -6.23
CA ARG A 90 -6.46 17.99 -5.64
C ARG A 90 -7.48 16.97 -6.12
N LEU A 91 -7.51 16.72 -7.43
CA LEU A 91 -8.36 15.71 -8.03
C LEU A 91 -8.00 14.31 -7.55
N ARG A 92 -6.69 14.00 -7.47
CA ARG A 92 -6.20 12.71 -6.95
C ARG A 92 -6.71 12.43 -5.54
N THR A 93 -6.61 13.40 -4.62
CA THR A 93 -7.11 13.22 -3.25
C THR A 93 -8.61 12.99 -3.23
N SER A 94 -9.40 13.78 -3.98
CA SER A 94 -10.86 13.61 -4.03
C SER A 94 -11.27 12.25 -4.59
N CYS A 95 -10.64 11.79 -5.68
CA CYS A 95 -10.89 10.47 -6.25
C CYS A 95 -10.45 9.35 -5.31
N PHE A 96 -9.33 9.54 -4.60
CA PHE A 96 -8.79 8.57 -3.66
C PHE A 96 -9.74 8.38 -2.47
N ASP A 97 -10.18 9.47 -1.84
CA ASP A 97 -11.11 9.42 -0.71
C ASP A 97 -12.44 8.76 -1.10
N PHE A 98 -12.96 9.07 -2.29
CA PHE A 98 -14.15 8.42 -2.83
C PHE A 98 -13.95 6.92 -3.06
N THR A 99 -12.79 6.53 -3.62
CA THR A 99 -12.46 5.11 -3.87
C THR A 99 -12.28 4.33 -2.57
N VAL A 100 -11.68 4.93 -1.55
CA VAL A 100 -11.53 4.35 -0.20
C VAL A 100 -12.90 4.14 0.45
N ALA A 101 -13.83 5.07 0.27
CA ALA A 101 -15.18 4.97 0.82
C ALA A 101 -16.05 3.92 0.13
N HIS A 102 -15.90 3.74 -1.19
CA HIS A 102 -16.72 2.84 -2.01
C HIS A 102 -15.99 1.59 -2.50
N PHE A 103 -14.86 1.23 -1.86
CA PHE A 103 -13.96 0.19 -2.33
C PHE A 103 -14.65 -1.13 -2.69
N GLU A 104 -15.58 -1.61 -1.86
CA GLU A 104 -16.32 -2.86 -2.11
C GLU A 104 -17.08 -2.87 -3.44
N PHE A 105 -17.64 -1.73 -3.85
CA PHE A 105 -18.38 -1.62 -5.11
C PHE A 105 -17.43 -1.45 -6.30
N VAL A 106 -16.30 -0.78 -6.10
CA VAL A 106 -15.32 -0.50 -7.14
C VAL A 106 -14.63 -1.76 -7.65
N ILE A 107 -14.35 -2.74 -6.80
CA ILE A 107 -13.65 -4.00 -7.18
C ILE A 107 -14.39 -4.74 -8.31
N GLY A 108 -15.72 -4.65 -8.35
CA GLY A 108 -16.53 -5.33 -9.36
C GLY A 108 -16.61 -4.61 -10.71
N THR A 109 -16.01 -3.43 -10.84
CA THR A 109 -16.09 -2.60 -12.05
C THR A 109 -14.90 -2.81 -12.97
N ASP A 110 -15.11 -2.61 -14.27
CA ASP A 110 -14.03 -2.69 -15.27
C ASP A 110 -12.95 -1.62 -15.06
N ALA A 111 -13.32 -0.49 -14.46
CA ALA A 111 -12.38 0.60 -14.16
C ALA A 111 -11.29 0.19 -13.16
N PHE A 112 -11.58 -0.77 -12.28
CA PHE A 112 -10.59 -1.32 -11.35
C PHE A 112 -9.46 -2.06 -12.06
N ASN A 113 -9.77 -2.76 -13.16
CA ASN A 113 -8.77 -3.52 -13.93
C ASN A 113 -7.71 -2.63 -14.61
N VAL A 114 -8.09 -1.38 -14.91
CA VAL A 114 -7.26 -0.37 -15.58
C VAL A 114 -6.38 0.41 -14.60
N LEU A 115 -6.60 0.27 -13.29
CA LEU A 115 -5.88 1.00 -12.26
C LEU A 115 -4.36 0.76 -12.30
N SER A 116 -3.58 1.84 -12.20
CA SER A 116 -2.11 1.77 -12.16
C SER A 116 -1.60 1.11 -10.87
N TYR A 117 -0.44 0.46 -10.95
CA TYR A 117 0.20 -0.17 -9.78
C TYR A 117 0.40 0.82 -8.62
N ASN A 118 0.87 2.04 -8.90
CA ASN A 118 1.15 3.04 -7.87
C ASN A 118 -0.13 3.42 -7.11
N CYS A 119 -1.20 3.73 -7.85
CA CYS A 119 -2.49 4.07 -7.25
C CYS A 119 -3.07 2.90 -6.45
N PHE A 120 -2.95 1.68 -6.96
CA PHE A 120 -3.44 0.48 -6.29
C PHE A 120 -2.63 0.15 -5.02
N TYR A 121 -1.31 0.31 -5.07
CA TYR A 121 -0.43 0.11 -3.91
C TYR A 121 -0.75 1.12 -2.81
N ASP A 122 -0.94 2.39 -3.14
CA ASP A 122 -1.31 3.44 -2.18
C ASP A 122 -2.68 3.14 -1.54
N LEU A 123 -3.62 2.63 -2.33
CA LEU A 123 -4.95 2.25 -1.86
C LEU A 123 -4.85 1.13 -0.81
N ILE A 124 -4.11 0.05 -1.07
CA ILE A 124 -3.93 -1.07 -0.14
C ILE A 124 -3.10 -0.67 1.10
N CYS A 125 -2.16 0.25 0.94
CA CYS A 125 -1.37 0.76 2.05
C CYS A 125 -2.21 1.61 3.03
N SER A 126 -3.34 2.15 2.56
CA SER A 126 -4.20 3.01 3.38
C SER A 126 -4.96 2.21 4.46
N ASN A 127 -4.75 2.60 5.73
CA ASN A 127 -5.47 2.00 6.86
C ASN A 127 -6.93 2.47 6.97
N SER A 128 -7.35 3.43 6.16
CA SER A 128 -8.68 4.03 6.13
C SER A 128 -9.66 3.32 5.21
N LEU A 129 -9.25 2.21 4.58
CA LEU A 129 -10.09 1.35 3.75
C LEU A 129 -11.35 0.90 4.52
N LEU A 130 -12.53 1.35 4.08
CA LEU A 130 -13.82 0.97 4.66
C LEU A 130 -14.28 -0.39 4.11
N VAL A 131 -13.58 -1.44 4.52
CA VAL A 131 -13.82 -2.81 4.03
C VAL A 131 -14.32 -3.69 5.17
N ARG A 132 -15.32 -4.54 4.89
CA ARG A 132 -15.87 -5.49 5.89
C ARG A 132 -14.87 -6.54 6.35
N SER A 133 -14.00 -6.99 5.45
CA SER A 133 -12.99 -8.01 5.74
C SER A 133 -11.78 -7.88 4.82
N GLU A 134 -10.60 -8.25 5.34
CA GLU A 134 -9.36 -8.33 4.55
C GLU A 134 -9.46 -9.35 3.39
N GLU A 135 -10.44 -10.27 3.43
CA GLU A 135 -10.74 -11.21 2.34
C GLU A 135 -11.11 -10.49 1.04
N VAL A 136 -11.86 -9.39 1.15
CA VAL A 136 -12.23 -8.56 0.00
C VAL A 136 -10.99 -7.90 -0.62
N VAL A 137 -10.05 -7.44 0.20
CA VAL A 137 -8.77 -6.86 -0.26
C VAL A 137 -7.94 -7.92 -0.98
N PHE A 138 -7.88 -9.14 -0.46
CA PHE A 138 -7.18 -10.24 -1.13
C PHE A 138 -7.81 -10.59 -2.48
N ASN A 139 -9.14 -10.68 -2.55
CA ASN A 139 -9.84 -10.93 -3.81
C ASN A 139 -9.61 -9.81 -4.83
N ALA A 140 -9.56 -8.56 -4.38
CA ALA A 140 -9.24 -7.41 -5.22
C ALA A 140 -7.81 -7.53 -5.79
N VAL A 141 -6.82 -7.87 -4.96
CA VAL A 141 -5.43 -8.10 -5.42
C VAL A 141 -5.35 -9.28 -6.38
N SER A 142 -6.03 -10.38 -6.09
CA SER A 142 -6.05 -11.57 -6.94
C SER A 142 -6.68 -11.28 -8.31
N SER A 143 -7.81 -10.58 -8.35
CA SER A 143 -8.48 -10.21 -9.61
C SER A 143 -7.65 -9.21 -10.42
N TRP A 144 -7.04 -8.21 -9.76
CA TRP A 144 -6.16 -7.25 -10.43
C TRP A 144 -4.93 -7.92 -11.04
N ILE A 145 -4.32 -8.92 -10.37
CA ILE A 145 -3.19 -9.68 -10.93
C ILE A 145 -3.65 -10.61 -12.06
N ALA A 146 -4.83 -11.25 -11.92
CA ALA A 146 -5.36 -12.14 -12.94
C ALA A 146 -5.63 -11.45 -14.28
N TYR A 147 -5.93 -10.14 -14.26
CA TYR A 147 -6.18 -9.36 -15.48
C TYR A 147 -4.93 -9.18 -16.37
N ASP A 148 -3.75 -8.95 -15.78
CA ASP A 148 -2.49 -8.80 -16.52
C ASP A 148 -1.34 -9.51 -15.78
N GLN A 149 -1.38 -10.83 -15.87
CA GLN A 149 -0.50 -11.71 -15.11
C GLN A 149 0.99 -11.50 -15.47
N THR A 150 1.32 -11.26 -16.73
CA THR A 150 2.72 -11.20 -17.19
C THR A 150 3.46 -9.98 -16.64
N SER A 151 2.82 -8.81 -16.60
CA SER A 151 3.44 -7.59 -16.07
C SER A 151 3.27 -7.45 -14.56
N ARG A 152 2.16 -7.93 -13.98
CA ARG A 152 1.80 -7.65 -12.58
C ARG A 152 2.34 -8.66 -11.57
N ILE A 153 2.80 -9.85 -11.99
CA ILE A 153 3.39 -10.85 -11.08
C ILE A 153 4.57 -10.26 -10.28
N CYS A 154 5.39 -9.39 -10.88
CA CYS A 154 6.53 -8.79 -10.19
C CYS A 154 6.10 -7.88 -9.02
N HIS A 155 4.90 -7.31 -9.09
CA HIS A 155 4.32 -6.44 -8.08
C HIS A 155 3.55 -7.21 -6.99
N ALA A 156 3.18 -8.46 -7.25
CA ALA A 156 2.37 -9.28 -6.35
C ALA A 156 3.02 -9.44 -4.96
N SER A 157 4.32 -9.68 -4.89
CA SER A 157 5.04 -9.85 -3.62
C SER A 157 4.93 -8.61 -2.72
N ALA A 158 5.07 -7.41 -3.30
CA ALA A 158 4.95 -6.14 -2.59
C ALA A 158 3.52 -5.89 -2.07
N LEU A 159 2.51 -6.22 -2.89
CA LEU A 159 1.10 -6.08 -2.51
C LEU A 159 0.73 -7.06 -1.39
N LEU A 160 1.11 -8.32 -1.53
CA LEU A 160 0.83 -9.36 -0.53
C LEU A 160 1.53 -9.08 0.82
N ASN A 161 2.66 -8.36 0.83
CA ASN A 161 3.30 -7.92 2.08
C ASN A 161 2.44 -6.94 2.90
N LYS A 162 1.51 -6.23 2.28
CA LYS A 162 0.66 -5.24 2.95
C LYS A 162 -0.63 -5.84 3.51
N ILE A 163 -1.05 -7.00 3.00
CA ILE A 163 -2.30 -7.64 3.40
C ILE A 163 -2.15 -8.33 4.75
N ARG A 164 -3.13 -8.15 5.63
CA ARG A 164 -3.13 -8.76 6.98
C ARG A 164 -3.79 -10.13 6.94
N PHE A 165 -3.09 -11.14 6.41
CA PHE A 165 -3.56 -12.54 6.39
C PHE A 165 -4.12 -13.07 7.72
N PRO A 166 -3.57 -12.72 8.91
CA PRO A 166 -4.11 -13.21 10.17
C PRO A 166 -5.54 -12.77 10.49
N MET A 167 -6.03 -11.69 9.85
CA MET A 167 -7.40 -11.17 10.04
C MET A 167 -8.44 -11.81 9.10
N MET A 168 -8.03 -12.72 8.20
CA MET A 168 -8.95 -13.49 7.35
C MET A 168 -9.47 -14.74 8.06
N THR A 169 -10.52 -15.37 7.54
CA THR A 169 -11.03 -16.64 8.07
C THR A 169 -10.17 -17.83 7.63
N SER A 170 -9.95 -18.83 8.50
CA SER A 170 -9.20 -20.06 8.17
C SER A 170 -9.77 -20.79 6.96
N ARG A 171 -11.11 -20.78 6.82
CA ARG A 171 -11.82 -21.36 5.68
C ARG A 171 -11.39 -20.71 4.36
N PHE A 172 -11.30 -19.38 4.33
CA PHE A 172 -10.93 -18.63 3.13
C PHE A 172 -9.47 -18.88 2.73
N LEU A 173 -8.56 -18.95 3.70
CA LEU A 173 -7.16 -19.29 3.46
C LEU A 173 -7.02 -20.66 2.77
N PHE A 174 -7.76 -21.65 3.25
CA PHE A 174 -7.71 -23.00 2.67
C PHE A 174 -8.42 -23.08 1.30
N GLU A 175 -9.60 -22.49 1.17
CA GLU A 175 -10.43 -22.69 -0.03
C GLU A 175 -10.00 -21.82 -1.22
N VAL A 176 -9.45 -20.63 -0.98
CA VAL A 176 -9.17 -19.63 -2.03
C VAL A 176 -7.67 -19.38 -2.15
N VAL A 177 -6.99 -19.12 -1.03
CA VAL A 177 -5.59 -18.69 -1.03
C VAL A 177 -4.66 -19.84 -1.43
N GLU A 178 -4.90 -21.05 -0.92
CA GLU A 178 -4.13 -22.25 -1.25
C GLU A 178 -4.40 -22.79 -2.66
N LYS A 179 -5.56 -22.48 -3.26
CA LYS A 179 -5.86 -22.90 -4.64
C LYS A 179 -5.27 -22.00 -5.70
N ASN A 180 -4.86 -20.78 -5.34
CA ASN A 180 -4.28 -19.81 -6.27
C ASN A 180 -2.81 -20.17 -6.57
N THR A 181 -2.59 -20.97 -7.62
CA THR A 181 -1.26 -21.43 -8.06
C THR A 181 -0.31 -20.30 -8.43
N ILE A 182 -0.83 -19.17 -8.93
CA ILE A 182 -0.05 -17.99 -9.30
C ILE A 182 0.66 -17.39 -8.08
N MET A 183 -0.03 -17.33 -6.95
CA MET A 183 0.48 -16.74 -5.71
C MET A 183 1.46 -17.68 -4.99
N LEU A 184 1.21 -18.99 -5.06
CA LEU A 184 2.06 -20.01 -4.44
C LEU A 184 3.46 -20.12 -5.06
N ASN A 185 3.62 -19.75 -6.32
CA ASN A 185 4.93 -19.72 -6.97
C ASN A 185 5.84 -18.59 -6.45
N LEU A 186 5.34 -17.68 -5.62
CA LEU A 186 6.13 -16.63 -4.98
C LEU A 186 6.85 -17.20 -3.75
N ALA A 187 8.18 -17.02 -3.68
CA ALA A 187 9.03 -17.60 -2.64
C ALA A 187 8.59 -17.26 -1.20
N ASP A 188 8.10 -16.04 -0.97
CA ASP A 188 7.79 -15.53 0.38
C ASP A 188 6.35 -15.84 0.84
N PHE A 189 5.50 -16.30 -0.08
CA PHE A 189 4.08 -16.49 0.18
C PHE A 189 3.74 -17.67 1.11
N PRO A 190 4.31 -18.88 0.95
CA PRO A 190 3.97 -20.01 1.81
C PRO A 190 4.34 -19.78 3.28
N GLU A 191 5.42 -19.05 3.57
CA GLU A 191 5.78 -18.71 4.95
C GLU A 191 4.76 -17.79 5.62
N LYS A 192 4.22 -16.80 4.88
CA LYS A 192 3.17 -15.91 5.39
C LYS A 192 1.86 -16.64 5.63
N LEU A 193 1.49 -17.54 4.72
CA LEU A 193 0.32 -18.39 4.87
C LEU A 193 0.43 -19.24 6.13
N LEU A 194 1.60 -19.86 6.35
CA LEU A 194 1.89 -20.62 7.56
C LEU A 194 1.82 -19.76 8.83
N ALA A 195 2.37 -18.55 8.79
CA ALA A 195 2.32 -17.61 9.90
C ALA A 195 0.86 -17.21 10.24
N ALA A 196 0.01 -17.00 9.23
CA ALA A 196 -1.40 -16.71 9.42
C ALA A 196 -2.16 -17.88 10.07
N TYR A 197 -1.93 -19.12 9.60
CA TYR A 197 -2.51 -20.31 10.23
C TYR A 197 -2.04 -20.50 11.67
N ARG A 198 -0.76 -20.27 11.96
CA ARG A 198 -0.22 -20.31 13.33
C ARG A 198 -0.92 -19.28 14.22
N PHE A 199 -1.08 -18.04 13.75
CA PHE A 199 -1.77 -17.00 14.50
C PHE A 199 -3.22 -17.39 14.82
N GLN A 200 -3.95 -17.90 13.83
CA GLN A 200 -5.32 -18.37 14.03
C GLN A 200 -5.40 -19.55 14.99
N ALA A 201 -4.47 -20.50 14.93
CA ALA A 201 -4.42 -21.63 15.84
C ALA A 201 -4.15 -21.18 17.29
N VAL A 202 -3.25 -20.22 17.50
CA VAL A 202 -2.95 -19.63 18.83
C VAL A 202 -4.13 -18.82 19.36
N SER A 203 -4.78 -18.04 18.49
CA SER A 203 -5.99 -17.27 18.83
C SER A 203 -7.16 -18.19 19.18
N ALA A 204 -7.40 -19.23 18.38
CA ALA A 204 -8.46 -20.23 18.61
C ALA A 204 -8.21 -21.10 19.85
N ALA A 205 -6.95 -21.33 20.20
CA ALA A 205 -6.58 -22.02 21.44
C ALA A 205 -6.79 -21.15 22.71
N GLY A 206 -7.24 -19.89 22.58
CA GLY A 206 -7.44 -18.99 23.71
C GLY A 206 -6.14 -18.57 24.41
N LEU A 207 -4.99 -18.83 23.79
CA LEU A 207 -3.67 -18.47 24.32
C LEU A 207 -3.35 -16.97 24.14
N ALA A 208 -4.23 -16.22 23.47
CA ALA A 208 -4.20 -14.77 23.42
C ALA A 208 -4.67 -14.21 24.78
N ALA A 209 -3.71 -14.04 25.68
CA ALA A 209 -3.84 -13.53 27.05
C ALA A 209 -4.19 -14.55 28.14
N THR A 210 -3.40 -15.62 28.28
CA THR A 210 -3.02 -16.18 29.59
C THR A 210 -1.70 -16.97 29.44
N ASP A 211 -0.84 -16.90 30.46
CA ASP A 211 0.32 -17.78 30.76
C ASP A 211 1.76 -17.42 30.38
N TRP A 212 2.07 -16.32 29.67
CA TRP A 212 3.48 -15.86 29.63
C TRP A 212 3.89 -15.04 30.87
N ASP A 213 2.95 -14.41 31.58
CA ASP A 213 3.24 -13.64 32.81
C ASP A 213 3.26 -14.49 34.10
N GLN A 214 2.65 -15.69 34.11
CA GLN A 214 2.63 -16.56 35.31
C GLN A 214 3.77 -17.58 35.36
N ASN A 215 4.38 -17.94 34.22
CA ASN A 215 5.50 -18.88 34.18
C ASN A 215 6.90 -18.24 34.35
N MET A 216 6.96 -16.93 34.64
CA MET A 216 8.19 -16.23 35.04
C MET A 216 8.37 -16.06 36.56
N THR A 217 7.65 -16.80 37.40
CA THR A 217 7.89 -16.80 38.86
C THR A 217 8.25 -18.14 39.52
N GLU A 218 8.48 -19.24 38.78
CA GLU A 218 8.94 -20.48 39.43
C GLU A 218 10.11 -21.20 38.76
N ARG A 219 10.91 -20.52 37.92
CA ARG A 219 12.31 -20.96 37.66
C ARG A 219 13.27 -20.46 38.77
N GLY A 220 12.77 -20.58 40.00
CA GLY A 220 13.41 -20.25 41.27
C GLY A 220 12.91 -21.15 42.42
N ARG A 221 12.22 -22.26 42.12
CA ARG A 221 12.08 -23.38 43.03
C ARG A 221 12.99 -24.50 42.56
N GLU A 222 14.28 -24.38 42.86
CA GLU A 222 15.04 -25.59 43.14
C GLU A 222 14.36 -26.23 44.36
N GLU A 223 13.78 -27.42 44.19
CA GLU A 223 13.37 -28.25 45.31
C GLU A 223 14.62 -28.56 46.15
N ILE A 224 14.76 -27.86 47.28
CA ILE A 224 15.73 -28.19 48.30
C ILE A 224 15.21 -29.44 49.02
N VAL A 225 15.62 -30.61 48.55
CA VAL A 225 15.49 -31.87 49.30
C VAL A 225 16.75 -32.06 50.12
N PHE A 226 16.68 -31.86 51.45
CA PHE A 226 17.64 -32.43 52.38
C PHE A 226 16.92 -33.16 53.51
N GLY A 227 17.30 -34.44 53.67
CA GLY A 227 16.59 -35.43 54.46
C GLY A 227 16.69 -35.27 55.98
N SER A 228 15.75 -35.91 56.65
CA SER A 228 15.72 -36.15 58.09
C SER A 228 16.93 -37.00 58.52
N GLY A 229 17.91 -36.40 59.17
CA GLY A 229 19.01 -37.12 59.80
C GLY A 229 19.88 -36.16 60.62
N ALA A 230 20.01 -36.43 61.91
CA ALA A 230 20.67 -35.56 62.87
C ALA A 230 22.12 -35.18 62.48
N GLY A 231 22.39 -33.87 62.40
CA GLY A 231 23.74 -33.30 62.53
C GLY A 231 24.37 -32.69 61.26
N ARG A 232 24.36 -31.35 61.21
CA ARG A 232 25.16 -30.41 60.36
C ARG A 232 24.99 -30.51 58.84
N LEU A 233 24.36 -29.49 58.25
CA LEU A 233 24.28 -29.23 56.81
C LEU A 233 25.32 -28.17 56.39
N CYS A 234 26.13 -28.49 55.38
CA CYS A 234 26.96 -27.55 54.65
C CYS A 234 26.38 -27.40 53.23
N ALA A 235 26.07 -26.18 52.79
CA ALA A 235 25.64 -25.91 51.41
C ALA A 235 26.83 -25.38 50.59
N LEU A 236 27.19 -26.06 49.50
CA LEU A 236 28.10 -25.55 48.47
C LEU A 236 27.25 -24.94 47.35
N SER A 237 27.16 -23.61 47.31
CA SER A 237 26.60 -22.88 46.17
C SER A 237 27.70 -22.63 45.12
N ASN A 238 27.51 -23.14 43.91
CA ASN A 238 28.40 -22.85 42.79
C ASN A 238 27.81 -21.70 41.96
N SER A 239 28.21 -20.46 42.26
CA SER A 239 27.87 -19.28 41.46
C SER A 239 29.12 -18.77 40.73
N MET A 240 29.25 -19.09 39.44
CA MET A 240 30.17 -18.39 38.53
C MET A 240 29.55 -17.05 38.12
N SER A 241 29.88 -15.99 38.86
CA SER A 241 29.63 -14.60 38.46
C SER A 241 30.81 -14.07 37.65
N LYS A 242 30.54 -13.60 36.42
CA LYS A 242 31.46 -12.72 35.68
C LYS A 242 31.53 -11.36 36.37
N THR A 243 32.73 -10.94 36.78
CA THR A 243 33.04 -9.54 37.10
C THR A 243 34.34 -9.15 36.43
N HIS A 244 34.29 -8.15 35.54
CA HIS A 244 35.44 -7.33 35.19
C HIS A 244 35.82 -6.45 36.39
N PRO A 245 37.13 -6.21 36.62
CA PRO A 245 37.57 -4.97 37.25
C PRO A 245 38.64 -4.25 36.41
N LEU A 246 38.46 -2.93 36.28
CA LEU A 246 39.48 -1.97 35.87
C LEU A 246 40.35 -1.57 37.08
N ASP A 247 41.65 -1.44 36.81
CA ASP A 247 42.68 -0.56 37.38
C ASP A 247 42.88 -0.47 38.90
N ASN A 248 43.98 -1.04 39.38
CA ASN A 248 45.21 -0.29 39.72
C ASN A 248 46.17 -1.15 40.55
N VAL A 249 47.44 -1.24 40.14
CA VAL A 249 48.64 -0.79 40.87
C VAL A 249 49.89 -1.34 40.16
N ARG A 250 50.77 -0.41 39.80
CA ARG A 250 52.11 -0.58 39.24
C ARG A 250 53.02 -1.45 40.12
N SER A 251 53.82 -2.31 39.47
CA SER A 251 55.29 -2.35 39.66
C SER A 251 55.97 -3.18 38.55
N HIS A 252 56.61 -2.47 37.61
CA HIS A 252 57.94 -2.78 37.04
C HIS A 252 58.90 -3.22 38.18
N ASP A 253 59.91 -4.07 38.08
CA ASP A 253 60.70 -4.69 37.02
C ASP A 253 61.43 -5.89 37.66
N ASP A 254 61.69 -6.98 36.93
CA ASP A 254 62.74 -7.94 37.29
C ASP A 254 63.33 -8.59 36.03
N LYS A 255 64.59 -8.21 35.76
CA LYS A 255 65.64 -8.80 34.90
C LYS A 255 65.62 -8.57 33.39
#